data_AF-A0A7S1CUQ9-F1
#
_entry.id   AF-A0A7S1CUQ9-F1
#
_cell.length_a   1.000
_cell.length_b   1.000
_cell.length_c   1.000
_cell.angle_alpha   90.00
_cell.angle_beta   90.00
_cell.angle_gamma   90.00
#
_symmetry.space_group_name_H-M   'P 1'
#
loop_
_entity.id
_entity.type
_entity.pdbx_description
1 polymer ?
#
loop_
_entity_poly.entity_id
_entity_poly.type
_entity_poly.pdbx_seq_one_letter_code
_entity_poly.pdbx_strand_id
1 'polypeptide(L)'
;QQRTNKNNLLPLIDDCSELDHTRRVAIATSHGFDYDEEQGVQSILDALTPHEKQHMSDENMPLRHYRADKGNLPQAIRKIKATIQWRQDFNVEDIKRCFRDRNNPDLPIEKQKEL
;
A
#
# COMPACT_ATOMS: atom_id res chain seq x y z
N GLN A 1 42.37 -3.15 36.70
CA GLN A 1 42.12 -4.17 35.66
C GLN A 1 40.62 -4.20 35.38
N GLN A 2 40.15 -3.51 34.35
CA GLN A 2 38.74 -3.58 33.93
C GLN A 2 38.66 -4.49 32.70
N ARG A 3 38.08 -5.68 32.86
CA ARG A 3 37.72 -6.55 31.75
C ARG A 3 36.36 -6.09 31.21
N THR A 4 36.37 -5.28 30.17
CA THR A 4 35.18 -5.01 29.36
C THR A 4 34.98 -6.16 28.39
N ASN A 5 34.27 -7.21 28.82
CA ASN A 5 33.80 -8.25 27.92
C ASN A 5 32.50 -7.75 27.27
N LYS A 6 32.62 -6.83 26.30
CA LYS A 6 31.50 -6.47 25.43
C LYS A 6 31.41 -7.55 24.35
N ASN A 7 30.66 -8.60 24.63
CA ASN A 7 30.11 -9.45 23.58
C ASN A 7 29.17 -8.56 22.74
N ASN A 8 29.74 -7.88 21.76
CA ASN A 8 28.98 -7.23 20.69
C ASN A 8 28.37 -8.33 19.81
N LEU A 9 27.32 -8.98 20.31
CA LEU A 9 26.41 -9.69 19.44
C LEU A 9 25.67 -8.61 18.64
N LEU A 10 25.87 -8.63 17.32
CA LEU A 10 25.07 -7.86 16.38
C LEU A 10 23.59 -8.17 16.68
N PRO A 11 22.68 -7.19 16.58
CA PRO A 11 21.25 -7.46 16.70
C PRO A 11 20.89 -8.56 15.70
N LEU A 12 20.27 -9.64 16.19
CA LEU A 12 19.73 -10.69 15.35
C LEU A 12 18.57 -10.06 14.58
N ILE A 13 18.84 -9.64 13.35
CA ILE A 13 17.83 -9.19 12.40
C ILE A 13 17.16 -10.46 11.89
N ASP A 14 16.07 -10.87 12.56
CA ASP A 14 15.14 -11.88 12.03
C ASP A 14 14.27 -11.22 10.96
N ASP A 15 14.91 -10.85 9.84
CA ASP A 15 14.21 -10.35 8.69
C ASP A 15 13.78 -11.53 7.81
N CYS A 16 12.66 -12.15 8.17
CA CYS A 16 12.00 -13.16 7.36
C CYS A 16 11.52 -12.64 5.98
N SER A 17 11.87 -11.41 5.55
CA SER A 17 11.46 -10.81 4.27
C SER A 17 11.83 -11.67 3.06
N GLU A 18 13.01 -12.29 3.05
CA GLU A 18 13.46 -13.18 1.98
C GLU A 18 12.64 -14.48 1.92
N LEU A 19 12.31 -15.05 3.08
CA LEU A 19 11.44 -16.23 3.19
C LEU A 19 10.02 -15.89 2.70
N ASP A 20 9.54 -14.70 3.04
CA ASP A 20 8.25 -14.18 2.61
C ASP A 20 8.20 -13.94 1.09
N HIS A 21 9.26 -13.38 0.51
CA HIS A 21 9.36 -13.18 -0.93
C HIS A 21 9.40 -14.52 -1.67
N THR A 22 10.26 -15.44 -1.24
CA THR A 22 10.37 -16.80 -1.80
C THR A 22 9.02 -17.52 -1.78
N ARG A 23 8.29 -17.40 -0.68
CA ARG A 23 6.94 -17.97 -0.54
C ARG A 23 5.95 -17.35 -1.52
N ARG A 24 5.98 -16.03 -1.73
CA ARG A 24 5.10 -15.35 -2.70
C ARG A 24 5.38 -15.80 -4.13
N VAL A 25 6.65 -15.91 -4.51
CA VAL A 25 7.07 -16.45 -5.80
C VAL A 25 6.51 -17.86 -5.98
N ALA A 26 6.73 -18.76 -5.01
CA ALA A 26 6.23 -20.14 -5.10
C ALA A 26 4.69 -20.21 -5.23
N ILE A 27 3.96 -19.38 -4.49
CA ILE A 27 2.49 -19.30 -4.59
C ILE A 27 2.07 -18.84 -5.98
N ALA A 28 2.66 -17.76 -6.49
CA ALA A 28 2.34 -17.23 -7.82
C ALA A 28 2.64 -18.23 -8.93
N THR A 29 3.82 -18.87 -8.90
CA THR A 29 4.20 -19.92 -9.85
C THR A 29 3.24 -21.11 -9.79
N SER A 30 2.77 -21.50 -8.59
CA SER A 30 1.76 -22.57 -8.45
C SER A 30 0.41 -22.24 -9.11
N HIS A 31 0.13 -20.95 -9.30
CA HIS A 31 -1.05 -20.46 -10.01
C HIS A 31 -0.77 -20.14 -11.50
N GLY A 32 0.46 -20.38 -11.98
CA GLY A 32 0.86 -20.13 -13.37
C GLY A 32 1.20 -18.67 -13.67
N PHE A 33 1.60 -17.89 -12.66
CA PHE A 33 2.01 -16.49 -12.82
C PHE A 33 3.51 -16.32 -12.54
N ASP A 34 4.15 -15.47 -13.34
CA ASP A 34 5.48 -14.93 -13.03
C ASP A 34 5.34 -13.83 -11.99
N TYR A 35 6.18 -13.89 -10.95
CA TYR A 35 6.11 -12.99 -9.80
C TYR A 35 7.29 -12.04 -9.76
N ASP A 36 7.00 -10.76 -10.00
CA ASP A 36 7.94 -9.67 -9.90
C ASP A 36 7.17 -8.46 -9.37
N GLU A 37 7.50 -8.04 -8.14
CA GLU A 37 6.79 -6.94 -7.49
C GLU A 37 7.05 -5.59 -8.18
N GLU A 38 8.25 -5.36 -8.70
CA GLU A 38 8.61 -4.10 -9.35
C GLU A 38 7.89 -3.98 -10.69
N GLN A 39 8.02 -5.02 -11.53
CA GLN A 39 7.33 -5.08 -12.82
C GLN A 39 5.80 -5.10 -12.64
N GLY A 40 5.30 -5.81 -11.63
CA GLY A 40 3.88 -5.89 -11.31
C GLY A 40 3.30 -4.55 -10.87
N VAL A 41 3.98 -3.82 -9.98
CA VAL A 41 3.60 -2.48 -9.55
C VAL A 41 3.59 -1.51 -10.72
N GLN A 42 4.66 -1.51 -11.53
CA GLN A 42 4.76 -0.63 -12.69
C GLN A 42 3.62 -0.90 -13.69
N SER A 43 3.35 -2.18 -13.98
CA SER A 43 2.26 -2.57 -14.89
C SER A 43 0.88 -2.15 -14.39
N ILE A 44 0.65 -2.21 -13.06
CA ILE A 44 -0.58 -1.69 -12.47
C ILE A 44 -0.67 -0.17 -12.65
N LEU A 45 0.41 0.56 -12.35
CA LEU A 45 0.45 2.01 -12.49
C LEU A 45 0.23 2.45 -13.93
N ASP A 46 0.77 1.74 -14.92
CA ASP A 46 0.59 2.05 -16.33
C ASP A 46 -0.82 1.77 -16.83
N ALA A 47 -1.53 0.82 -16.21
CA ALA A 47 -2.92 0.53 -16.52
C ALA A 47 -3.92 1.55 -15.95
N LEU A 48 -3.51 2.37 -14.99
CA LEU A 48 -4.33 3.44 -14.40
C LEU A 48 -4.25 4.73 -15.24
N THR A 49 -5.41 5.34 -15.46
CA THR A 49 -5.52 6.69 -16.03
C THR A 49 -4.95 7.74 -15.06
N PRO A 50 -4.56 8.93 -15.55
CA PRO A 50 -4.13 10.02 -14.68
C PRO A 50 -5.16 10.40 -13.62
N HIS A 51 -6.46 10.32 -13.96
CA HIS A 51 -7.55 10.56 -13.02
C HIS A 51 -7.59 9.48 -11.93
N GLU A 52 -7.55 8.19 -12.28
CA GLU A 52 -7.52 7.10 -11.30
C GLU A 52 -6.31 7.21 -10.35
N LYS A 53 -5.14 7.62 -10.85
CA LYS A 53 -3.93 7.84 -10.03
C LYS A 53 -4.14 8.89 -8.94
N GLN A 54 -4.91 9.94 -9.19
CA GLN A 54 -5.23 10.99 -8.21
C GLN A 54 -6.10 10.48 -7.05
N HIS A 55 -6.82 9.38 -7.26
CA HIS A 55 -7.77 8.81 -6.28
C HIS A 55 -7.22 7.58 -5.54
N MET A 56 -5.97 7.20 -5.79
CA MET A 56 -5.27 6.20 -4.98
C MET A 56 -5.16 6.65 -3.53
N SER A 57 -5.14 5.70 -2.59
CA SER A 57 -5.01 6.03 -1.17
C SER A 57 -3.60 6.51 -0.81
N ASP A 58 -2.58 5.89 -1.41
CA ASP A 58 -1.16 6.09 -1.18
C ASP A 58 -0.34 5.36 -2.26
N GLU A 59 0.96 5.63 -2.32
CA GLU A 59 1.89 5.07 -3.32
C GLU A 59 2.06 3.55 -3.24
N ASN A 60 1.79 2.94 -2.08
CA ASN A 60 1.90 1.49 -1.88
C ASN A 60 0.62 0.72 -2.24
N MET A 61 -0.45 1.42 -2.66
CA MET A 61 -1.71 0.80 -3.06
C MET A 61 -1.54 -0.24 -4.18
N PRO A 62 -0.75 -0.02 -5.25
CA PRO A 62 -0.49 -1.03 -6.28
C PRO A 62 0.18 -2.29 -5.72
N LEU A 63 1.20 -2.13 -4.87
CA LEU A 63 1.94 -3.25 -4.27
C LEU A 63 1.02 -4.13 -3.42
N ARG A 64 0.14 -3.51 -2.62
CA ARG A 64 -0.84 -4.24 -1.82
C ARG A 64 -1.79 -5.07 -2.68
N HIS A 65 -2.27 -4.52 -3.80
CA HIS A 65 -3.15 -5.26 -4.71
C HIS A 65 -2.41 -6.38 -5.42
N TYR A 66 -1.19 -6.13 -5.91
CA TYR A 66 -0.36 -7.15 -6.56
C TYR A 66 -0.09 -8.36 -5.64
N ARG A 67 0.29 -8.08 -4.38
CA ARG A 67 0.50 -9.12 -3.35
C ARG A 67 -0.79 -9.86 -3.01
N ALA A 68 -1.91 -9.14 -2.83
CA ALA A 68 -3.20 -9.74 -2.50
C ALA A 68 -3.72 -10.69 -3.58
N ASP A 69 -3.43 -10.40 -4.85
CA ASP A 69 -3.79 -11.23 -5.99
C ASP A 69 -2.70 -12.24 -6.39
N LYS A 70 -1.67 -12.42 -5.55
CA LYS A 70 -0.64 -13.47 -5.70
C LYS A 70 0.03 -13.44 -7.08
N GLY A 71 0.32 -12.24 -7.58
CA GLY A 71 0.92 -12.07 -8.91
C GLY A 71 -0.06 -12.15 -10.09
N ASN A 72 -1.35 -12.39 -9.86
CA ASN A 72 -2.37 -12.33 -10.92
C ASN A 72 -2.62 -10.87 -11.34
N LEU A 73 -1.80 -10.39 -12.28
CA LEU A 73 -1.80 -8.99 -12.72
C LEU A 73 -3.15 -8.53 -13.28
N PRO A 74 -3.86 -9.27 -14.17
CA PRO A 74 -5.18 -8.86 -14.65
C PRO A 74 -6.20 -8.66 -13.53
N GLN A 75 -6.20 -9.55 -12.52
CA GLN A 75 -7.11 -9.39 -11.38
C GLN A 75 -6.70 -8.23 -10.48
N ALA A 76 -5.41 -8.05 -10.23
CA ALA A 76 -4.90 -6.91 -9.45
C ALA A 76 -5.32 -5.57 -10.07
N ILE A 77 -5.17 -5.42 -11.40
CA ILE A 77 -5.60 -4.23 -12.15
C ILE A 77 -7.11 -4.03 -12.04
N ARG A 78 -7.92 -5.09 -12.23
CA ARG A 78 -9.38 -4.99 -12.12
C ARG A 78 -9.80 -4.54 -10.72
N LYS A 79 -9.20 -5.12 -9.68
CA LYS A 79 -9.55 -4.83 -8.29
C LYS A 79 -9.10 -3.43 -7.85
N ILE A 80 -7.90 -2.98 -8.21
CA ILE A 80 -7.46 -1.63 -7.84
C ILE A 80 -8.36 -0.56 -8.48
N LYS A 81 -8.78 -0.76 -9.73
CA LYS A 81 -9.75 0.13 -10.40
C LYS A 81 -11.11 0.13 -9.72
N ALA A 82 -11.62 -1.05 -9.35
CA ALA A 82 -12.86 -1.15 -8.58
C ALA A 82 -12.75 -0.46 -7.22
N THR A 83 -11.62 -0.60 -6.52
CA THR A 83 -11.36 0.10 -5.26
C THR A 83 -11.31 1.61 -5.45
N ILE A 84 -10.67 2.10 -6.51
CA ILE A 84 -10.64 3.54 -6.84
C ILE A 84 -12.04 4.07 -7.13
N GLN A 85 -12.83 3.36 -7.95
CA GLN A 85 -14.22 3.73 -8.23
C GLN A 85 -15.05 3.78 -6.93
N TRP A 86 -14.94 2.76 -6.08
CA TRP A 86 -15.61 2.75 -4.79
C TRP A 86 -15.22 3.95 -3.92
N ARG A 87 -13.94 4.34 -3.90
CA ARG A 87 -13.49 5.52 -3.15
C ARG A 87 -14.15 6.81 -3.64
N GLN A 88 -14.40 6.90 -4.94
CA GLN A 88 -15.10 8.04 -5.56
C GLN A 88 -16.60 7.98 -5.25
N ASP A 89 -17.27 6.85 -5.48
CA ASP A 89 -18.70 6.68 -5.26
C ASP A 89 -19.11 6.96 -3.81
N PHE A 90 -18.25 6.62 -2.86
CA PHE A 90 -18.46 6.83 -1.42
C PHE A 90 -17.89 8.16 -0.91
N ASN A 91 -17.38 9.03 -1.80
CA ASN A 91 -16.76 10.31 -1.46
C ASN A 91 -15.79 10.19 -0.27
N VAL A 92 -14.87 9.22 -0.32
CA VAL A 92 -13.95 8.92 0.81
C VAL A 92 -13.09 10.14 1.18
N GLU A 93 -12.82 11.04 0.22
CA GLU A 93 -12.11 12.28 0.51
C GLU A 93 -12.91 13.25 1.40
N ASP A 94 -14.24 13.28 1.30
CA ASP A 94 -15.07 14.06 2.22
C ASP A 94 -15.04 13.48 3.63
N ILE A 95 -15.08 12.14 3.75
CA ILE A 95 -14.93 11.45 5.04
C ILE A 95 -13.57 11.80 5.68
N LYS A 96 -12.49 11.83 4.88
CA LYS A 96 -11.15 12.17 5.37
C LYS A 96 -11.04 13.60 5.90
N ARG A 97 -11.85 14.55 5.40
CA ARG A 97 -11.86 15.94 5.90
C ARG A 97 -12.26 16.00 7.38
N CYS A 98 -13.26 15.21 7.79
CA CYS A 98 -13.71 15.14 9.19
C CYS A 98 -12.59 14.75 10.18
N PHE A 99 -11.56 14.03 9.71
CA PHE A 99 -10.42 13.62 10.54
C PHE A 99 -9.24 14.60 10.49
N ARG A 100 -9.19 15.49 9.50
CA ARG A 100 -8.19 16.57 9.41
C ARG A 100 -8.60 17.80 10.23
N ASP A 101 -9.90 17.98 10.45
CA ASP A 101 -10.47 19.20 11.03
C ASP A 101 -10.32 19.33 12.55
N ARG A 102 -10.12 18.24 13.31
CA ARG A 102 -9.96 18.33 14.78
C ARG A 102 -8.75 19.13 15.26
N ASN A 103 -7.74 19.33 14.41
CA ASN A 103 -6.53 20.10 14.72
C ASN A 103 -6.16 21.12 13.62
N ASN A 104 -7.11 21.53 12.76
CA ASN A 104 -6.83 22.47 11.67
C ASN A 104 -7.05 23.93 12.12
N PRO A 105 -5.99 24.72 12.36
CA PRO A 105 -6.12 26.12 12.78
C PRO A 105 -6.68 27.04 11.68
N ASP A 106 -6.74 26.57 10.42
CA ASP A 106 -7.13 27.37 9.26
C ASP A 106 -8.58 27.12 8.79
N LEU A 107 -9.41 26.45 9.60
CA LEU A 107 -10.82 26.28 9.26
C LEU A 107 -11.60 27.60 9.38
N PRO A 108 -12.34 28.01 8.34
CA PRO A 108 -13.29 29.11 8.45
C PRO A 108 -14.30 28.83 9.57
N ILE A 109 -14.52 29.82 10.44
CA ILE A 109 -15.35 29.74 11.65
C ILE A 109 -16.75 29.15 11.37
N GLU A 110 -17.28 29.38 10.17
CA GLU A 110 -18.60 28.90 9.73
C GLU A 110 -18.69 27.37 9.70
N LYS A 111 -17.63 26.67 9.29
CA LYS A 111 -17.60 25.20 9.23
C LYS A 111 -17.27 24.54 10.57
N GLN A 112 -16.75 25.30 11.54
CA GLN A 112 -16.53 24.81 12.90
C GLN A 112 -17.84 24.61 13.68
N LYS A 113 -18.93 25.26 13.25
CA LYS A 113 -20.26 25.20 13.91
C LYS A 113 -21.14 24.04 13.43
N GLU A 114 -20.75 23.35 12.37
CA GLU A 114 -21.49 22.22 11.78
C GLU A 114 -20.95 20.85 12.22
N LEU A 115 -19.90 20.83 13.05
CA LEU A 115 -19.29 19.64 13.66
C LEU A 115 -19.67 19.53 15.15
#